data_AF-A0A1Q5P867-F1
#
_entry.id   AF-A0A1Q5P867-F1
#
_cell.length_a   1.000
_cell.length_b   1.000
_cell.length_c   1.000
_cell.angle_alpha   90.00
_cell.angle_beta   90.00
_cell.angle_gamma   90.00
#
_symmetry.space_group_name_H-M   'P 1'
#
loop_
_entity.id
_entity.type
_entity.pdbx_description
1 polymer ?
#
loop_
_entity_poly.entity_id
_entity_poly.type
_entity_poly.pdbx_seq_one_letter_code
_entity_poly.pdbx_strand_id
1 'polypeptide(L)' 'MSSDDIIDALKKAGVIDDKGSFNTYLKENEYSSKLQIGTFTFSADMPNEEIASMLIK' A
#
# COMPACT_ATOMS: atom_id res chain seq x y z
N MET A 1 -0.70 -12.46 6.68
CA MET A 1 -0.49 -11.01 6.53
C MET A 1 -1.81 -10.43 6.06
N SER A 2 -2.34 -9.48 6.82
CA SER A 2 -3.54 -8.71 6.45
C SER A 2 -3.12 -7.44 5.72
N SER A 3 -4.07 -6.75 5.08
CA SER A 3 -3.84 -5.43 4.45
C SER A 3 -3.16 -4.47 5.45
N ASP A 4 -3.56 -4.50 6.72
CA ASP A 4 -2.95 -3.72 7.79
C ASP A 4 -1.44 -3.97 7.98
N ASP A 5 -0.97 -5.23 7.87
CA ASP A 5 0.46 -5.55 7.97
C ASP A 5 1.28 -4.93 6.83
N ILE A 6 0.70 -4.91 5.62
CA ILE A 6 1.33 -4.34 4.42
C ILE A 6 1.44 -2.82 4.58
N ILE A 7 0.37 -2.19 5.06
CA ILE A 7 0.32 -0.75 5.34
C ILE A 7 1.29 -0.38 6.47
N ASP A 8 1.43 -1.24 7.48
CA ASP A 8 2.43 -1.07 8.54
C ASP A 8 3.86 -1.06 7.99
N ALA A 9 4.17 -2.01 7.11
CA ALA A 9 5.46 -2.12 6.44
C ALA A 9 5.73 -0.91 5.53
N LEU A 10 4.74 -0.47 4.75
CA LEU A 10 4.86 0.70 3.86
C LEU A 10 5.14 1.98 4.65
N LYS A 11 4.44 2.21 5.77
CA LYS A 11 4.71 3.38 6.62
C LYS A 11 6.08 3.30 7.27
N LYS A 12 6.49 2.12 7.77
CA LYS A 12 7.83 1.93 8.33
C LYS A 12 8.93 2.17 7.30
N ALA A 13 8.67 1.84 6.04
CA ALA A 13 9.59 2.09 4.94
C ALA A 13 9.58 3.56 4.46
N GLY A 14 8.68 4.41 4.98
CA GLY A 14 8.55 5.80 4.56
C GLY A 14 7.92 5.97 3.17
N VAL A 15 7.21 4.95 2.69
CA VAL A 15 6.53 4.95 1.38
C VAL A 15 5.18 5.66 1.47
N ILE A 16 4.52 5.58 2.63
CA ILE A 16 3.26 6.28 2.91
C ILE A 16 3.39 7.10 4.20
N ASP A 17 2.86 8.32 4.17
CA ASP A 17 2.79 9.20 5.34
C ASP A 17 1.72 8.74 6.34
N ASP A 18 0.52 8.45 5.83
CA ASP A 18 -0.64 8.10 6.65
C ASP A 18 -1.22 6.73 6.29
N LYS A 19 -1.25 5.84 7.30
CA LYS A 19 -1.82 4.50 7.17
C LYS A 19 -3.33 4.57 6.95
N GLY A 20 -4.02 5.52 7.60
CA GLY A 20 -5.47 5.65 7.55
C GLY A 20 -5.95 6.08 6.15
N SER A 21 -5.32 7.09 5.57
CA SER A 21 -5.59 7.53 4.20
C SER A 21 -5.32 6.42 3.19
N PHE A 22 -4.20 5.72 3.31
CA PHE A 22 -3.86 4.63 2.38
C PHE A 22 -4.77 3.40 2.56
N ASN A 23 -5.13 3.04 3.80
CA ASN A 23 -6.08 1.95 4.07
C ASN A 23 -7.48 2.27 3.53
N THR A 24 -7.92 3.51 3.69
CA THR A 24 -9.20 3.98 3.12
C THR A 24 -9.17 3.87 1.59
N TYR A 25 -8.11 4.36 0.96
CA TYR A 25 -7.92 4.25 -0.49
C TYR A 25 -7.97 2.79 -0.97
N LEU A 26 -7.30 1.87 -0.26
CA LEU A 26 -7.33 0.44 -0.59
C LEU A 26 -8.71 -0.20 -0.37
N LYS A 27 -9.51 0.29 0.55
CA LYS A 27 -10.88 -0.21 0.81
C LYS A 27 -11.87 0.33 -0.21
N GLU A 28 -11.83 1.63 -0.49
CA GLU A 28 -12.72 2.27 -1.46
C GLU A 28 -12.52 1.71 -2.87
N ASN A 29 -11.30 1.34 -3.23
CA ASN A 29 -10.98 0.75 -4.53
C ASN A 29 -11.06 -0.78 -4.56
N GLU A 30 -11.50 -1.43 -3.48
CA GLU A 30 -11.50 -2.90 -3.33
C GLU A 30 -10.13 -3.56 -3.56
N TYR A 31 -9.04 -2.79 -3.42
CA TYR A 31 -7.67 -3.26 -3.57
C TYR A 31 -7.20 -4.08 -2.36
N SER A 32 -7.81 -3.87 -1.20
CA SER A 32 -7.49 -4.60 0.05
C SER A 32 -7.45 -6.13 -0.13
N SER A 33 -8.32 -6.67 -0.99
CA SER A 33 -8.41 -8.11 -1.31
C SER A 33 -7.54 -8.55 -2.48
N LYS A 34 -7.01 -7.60 -3.26
CA LYS A 34 -6.15 -7.83 -4.43
C LYS A 34 -4.67 -7.63 -4.14
N LEU A 35 -4.33 -7.16 -2.94
CA LEU A 35 -2.95 -6.98 -2.49
C LEU A 35 -2.18 -8.29 -2.58
N GLN A 36 -1.15 -8.30 -3.42
CA GLN A 36 -0.20 -9.40 -3.49
C GLN A 36 0.91 -9.20 -2.46
N ILE A 37 1.24 -10.28 -1.76
CA ILE A 37 2.39 -10.32 -0.87
C ILE A 37 3.63 -10.59 -1.72
N GLY A 38 4.62 -9.72 -1.65
CA GLY A 38 5.83 -9.81 -2.45
C GLY A 38 6.90 -8.81 -2.01
N THR A 39 8.03 -8.84 -2.70
CA THR A 39 9.06 -7.80 -2.56
C THR A 39 8.84 -6.77 -3.66
N PHE A 40 8.57 -5.53 -3.26
CA PHE A 40 8.38 -4.40 -4.15
C PHE A 40 9.36 -3.30 -3.78
N THR A 41 9.87 -2.60 -4.78
CA THR A 41 10.75 -1.45 -4.59
C THR A 41 9.95 -0.20 -4.85
N PHE A 42 9.79 0.63 -3.83
CA PHE A 42 9.08 1.90 -3.91
C PHE A 42 10.08 3.06 -3.83
N SER A 43 9.72 4.18 -4.46
CA SER A 43 10.42 5.45 -4.30
C SER A 43 9.62 6.36 -3.37
N ALA A 44 10.29 7.16 -2.54
CA ALA A 44 9.63 8.04 -1.56
C ALA A 44 8.73 9.13 -2.19
N ASP A 45 8.93 9.44 -3.48
CA ASP A 45 8.15 10.44 -4.23
C ASP A 45 6.99 9.81 -5.03
N MET A 46 6.72 8.52 -4.85
CA MET A 46 5.72 7.79 -5.62
C MET A 46 4.31 8.05 -5.07
N PRO A 47 3.32 8.39 -5.91
CA PRO A 47 1.96 8.63 -5.45
C PRO A 47 1.29 7.33 -4.97
N ASN A 48 0.34 7.46 -4.04
CA ASN A 48 -0.42 6.33 -3.47
C ASN A 48 -1.04 5.40 -4.54
N GLU A 49 -1.43 5.96 -5.68
CA GLU A 49 -2.04 5.21 -6.79
C GLU A 49 -1.04 4.26 -7.46
N GLU A 50 0.22 4.70 -7.65
CA GLU A 50 1.27 3.84 -8.19
C GLU A 50 1.68 2.79 -7.18
N ILE A 51 1.81 3.15 -5.89
CA ILE A 51 2.11 2.20 -4.81
C ILE A 51 1.04 1.10 -4.77
N ALA A 52 -0.24 1.49 -4.80
CA ALA A 52 -1.34 0.54 -4.85
C ALA A 52 -1.27 -0.32 -6.12
N SER A 53 -1.03 0.28 -7.29
CA SER A 53 -0.90 -0.42 -8.58
C SER A 53 0.30 -1.36 -8.66
N MET A 54 1.35 -1.16 -7.87
CA MET A 54 2.45 -2.11 -7.75
C MET A 54 2.05 -3.31 -6.87
N LEU A 55 1.24 -3.07 -5.84
CA LEU A 55 0.81 -4.10 -4.89
C LEU A 55 -0.34 -4.96 -5.42
N ILE A 56 -1.16 -4.42 -6.32
CA ILE A 56 -2.23 -5.15 -7.02
C ILE A 56 -1.77 -5.51 -8.43
N LYS A 57 -1.91 -6.77 -8.82
CA LYS A 57 -1.57 -7.24 -10.16
C LYS A 57 -2.64 -8.17 -10.70
#